data_AF-A0A933BFP1-F1
#
_entry.id   AF-A0A933BFP1-F1
#
_cell.length_a   1.000
_cell.length_b   1.000
_cell.length_c   1.000
_cell.angle_alpha   90.00
_cell.angle_beta   90.00
_cell.angle_gamma   90.00
#
_symmetry.space_group_name_H-M   'P 1'
#
loop_
_entity.id
_entity.type
_entity.pdbx_description
1 polymer ?
#
loop_
_entity_poly.entity_id
_entity_poly.type
_entity_poly.pdbx_seq_one_letter_code
_entity_poly.pdbx_strand_id
1 'polypeptide(L)'
;MWLYALALILEFAALIYVRIREPDMHRPYRIPGGVAGLALLSTPPVLLCAVSMVLCPRPTQFLGIAGVVAGCLIYYAGGARAQP
;
A
#
# COMPACT_ATOMS: atom_id res chain seq x y z
N MET A 1 -9.37 1.48 -11.81
CA MET A 1 -8.68 2.20 -10.72
C MET A 1 -8.76 1.51 -9.34
N TRP A 2 -9.25 0.26 -9.23
CA TRP A 2 -9.31 -0.44 -7.94
C TRP A 2 -7.93 -0.89 -7.45
N LEU A 3 -7.12 -1.48 -8.34
CA LEU A 3 -5.75 -1.90 -8.03
C LEU A 3 -4.85 -0.72 -7.61
N TYR A 4 -5.03 0.43 -8.25
CA TYR A 4 -4.30 1.65 -7.92
C TYR A 4 -4.66 2.18 -6.53
N ALA A 5 -5.95 2.19 -6.18
CA ALA A 5 -6.39 2.56 -4.84
C ALA A 5 -5.80 1.64 -3.77
N LEU A 6 -5.77 0.32 -4.04
CA LEU A 6 -5.11 -0.64 -3.15
C LEU A 6 -3.61 -0.38 -3.02
N ALA A 7 -2.91 -0.14 -4.13
CA ALA A 7 -1.49 0.16 -4.13
C ALA A 7 -1.16 1.41 -3.32
N LEU A 8 -1.94 2.48 -3.46
CA LEU A 8 -1.79 3.70 -2.65
C LEU A 8 -1.95 3.43 -1.15
N ILE A 9 -2.95 2.63 -0.76
CA ILE A 9 -3.13 2.25 0.65
C ILE A 9 -1.89 1.50 1.17
N LEU A 10 -1.35 0.57 0.37
CA LEU A 10 -0.15 -0.18 0.71
C LEU A 10 1.09 0.73 0.78
N GLU A 11 1.22 1.72 -0.10
CA GLU A 11 2.30 2.70 -0.09
C GLU A 11 2.29 3.53 1.20
N PHE A 12 1.12 4.02 1.63
CA PHE A 12 1.00 4.73 2.90
C PHE A 12 1.34 3.83 4.10
N ALA A 13 0.89 2.57 4.07
CA ALA A 13 1.23 1.59 5.11
C ALA A 13 2.73 1.30 5.15
N ALA A 14 3.37 1.12 3.99
CA ALA A 14 4.81 0.91 3.86
C ALA A 14 5.61 2.13 4.34
N LEU A 15 5.14 3.34 4.02
CA LEU A 15 5.72 4.60 4.51
C LEU A 15 5.74 4.67 6.03
N ILE A 16 4.63 4.33 6.67
CA ILE A 16 4.52 4.29 8.14
C ILE A 16 5.43 3.18 8.68
N TYR A 17 5.40 1.99 8.09
CA TYR A 17 6.21 0.85 8.51
C TYR A 17 7.72 1.15 8.47
N VAL A 18 8.23 1.69 7.36
CA VAL A 18 9.66 2.07 7.21
C VAL A 18 10.02 3.18 8.20
N ARG A 19 9.07 4.04 8.59
CA ARG A 19 9.32 5.10 9.57
C ARG A 19 9.43 4.59 11.01
N ILE A 20 8.79 3.46 11.31
CA ILE A 20 8.90 2.78 12.60
C ILE A 20 10.14 1.88 12.63
N ARG A 21 10.42 1.14 11.54
CA ARG A 21 11.52 0.16 11.50
C ARG A 21 12.91 0.78 11.32
N GLU A 22 13.04 1.83 10.50
CA GLU A 22 14.33 2.42 10.15
C GLU A 22 14.32 3.94 10.41
N PRO A 23 14.25 4.36 11.68
CA PRO A 23 14.16 5.78 12.03
C PRO A 23 15.43 6.57 11.63
N ASP A 24 16.60 5.93 11.68
CA ASP A 24 17.93 6.55 11.49
C ASP A 24 18.37 6.70 10.02
N MET A 25 17.56 6.21 9.07
CA MET A 25 17.78 6.46 7.65
C MET A 25 17.88 7.96 7.35
N HIS A 26 18.84 8.34 6.50
CA HIS A 26 19.02 9.73 6.09
C HIS A 26 17.80 10.20 5.29
N ARG A 27 16.99 11.10 5.88
CA ARG A 27 15.72 11.60 5.32
C ARG A 27 15.87 13.08 4.97
N PRO A 28 16.13 13.43 3.69
CA PRO A 28 16.26 14.82 3.24
C PRO A 28 15.00 15.66 3.49
N TYR A 29 13.83 15.01 3.48
CA TYR A 29 12.55 15.61 3.82
C TYR A 29 11.91 14.91 5.03
N ARG A 30 11.55 15.68 6.06
CA ARG A 30 10.87 15.19 7.26
C ARG A 30 9.56 15.92 7.42
N ILE A 31 8.48 15.17 7.56
CA ILE A 31 7.16 15.72 7.85
C ILE A 31 7.17 16.23 9.29
N PRO A 32 6.86 17.52 9.53
CA PRO A 32 6.71 18.04 10.88
C PRO A 32 5.57 17.29 11.58
N GLY A 33 5.84 16.67 12.74
CA GLY A 33 4.86 15.83 13.47
C GLY A 33 5.17 14.33 13.51
N GLY A 34 6.28 13.87 12.93
CA GLY A 34 6.76 12.49 13.08
C GLY A 34 5.80 11.44 12.52
N VAL A 35 5.72 10.27 13.17
CA VAL A 35 4.83 9.17 12.73
C VAL A 35 3.35 9.54 12.91
N ALA A 36 3.00 10.27 13.97
CA ALA A 36 1.63 10.70 14.24
C ALA A 36 1.12 11.69 13.18
N GLY A 37 1.94 12.68 12.81
CA GLY A 37 1.61 13.62 11.73
C GLY A 37 1.47 12.93 10.37
N LEU A 38 2.34 11.95 10.07
CA LEU A 38 2.24 11.14 8.86
C LEU A 38 0.96 10.31 8.84
N ALA A 39 0.62 9.65 9.95
CA ALA A 39 -0.60 8.86 10.07
C ALA A 39 -1.83 9.75 9.84
N LEU A 40 -1.92 10.89 10.53
CA LEU A 40 -3.03 11.83 10.39
C LEU A 40 -3.17 12.36 8.95
N LEU A 41 -2.06 12.69 8.28
CA LEU A 41 -2.06 13.14 6.90
C LEU A 41 -2.47 12.05 5.91
N SER A 42 -2.11 10.79 6.19
CA SER A 42 -2.47 9.64 5.37
C SER A 42 -3.92 9.16 5.57
N THR A 43 -4.54 9.45 6.70
CA THR A 43 -5.93 9.04 7.00
C THR A 43 -6.94 9.51 5.93
N PRO A 44 -7.01 10.80 5.54
CA PRO A 44 -7.96 11.24 4.52
C PRO A 44 -7.84 10.53 3.16
N PRO A 45 -6.64 10.42 2.54
CA PRO A 45 -6.51 9.73 1.26
C PRO A 45 -6.78 8.22 1.38
N VAL A 46 -6.35 7.57 2.47
CA VAL A 46 -6.62 6.14 2.69
C VAL A 46 -8.12 5.87 2.83
N LEU A 47 -8.85 6.72 3.58
CA LEU A 47 -10.30 6.60 3.75
C LEU A 47 -11.01 6.78 2.39
N LEU A 48 -10.62 7.78 1.61
CA LEU A 48 -11.19 8.03 0.29
C LEU A 48 -10.96 6.84 -0.66
N CYS A 49 -9.75 6.26 -0.65
CA CYS A 49 -9.43 5.07 -1.43
C CYS A 49 -10.28 3.88 -0.99
N ALA A 50 -10.40 3.62 0.32
CA ALA A 50 -11.21 2.53 0.85
C ALA A 50 -12.68 2.67 0.44
N VAL A 51 -13.26 3.86 0.55
CA VAL A 51 -14.64 4.13 0.09
C VAL A 51 -14.78 3.87 -1.40
N SER A 52 -13.83 4.36 -2.22
CA SER A 52 -13.85 4.13 -3.68
C SER A 52 -13.82 2.64 -4.06
N MET A 53 -13.10 1.83 -3.28
CA MET A 53 -12.99 0.39 -3.51
C MET A 53 -14.32 -0.32 -3.21
N VAL A 54 -15.02 0.10 -2.15
CA VAL A 54 -16.33 -0.45 -1.77
C VAL A 54 -17.42 -0.04 -2.77
N LEU A 55 -17.38 1.19 -3.27
CA LEU A 55 -18.37 1.73 -4.20
C LEU A 55 -18.19 1.24 -5.66
N CYS A 56 -17.08 0.57 -5.96
CA CYS A 56 -16.74 0.12 -7.30
C CYS A 56 -17.68 -0.99 -7.82
N PRO A 57 -18.02 -1.03 -9.12
CA PRO A 57 -18.84 -2.11 -9.68
C PRO A 57 -18.23 -3.49 -9.44
N ARG A 58 -19.07 -4.48 -9.09
CA ARG A 58 -18.69 -5.87 -8.81
C ARG A 58 -17.71 -6.50 -9.82
N PRO A 59 -17.87 -6.38 -11.16
CA PRO A 59 -16.91 -7.01 -12.09
C PRO A 59 -15.49 -6.48 -11.90
N THR A 60 -15.33 -5.18 -11.64
CA THR A 60 -14.05 -4.53 -11.37
C THR A 60 -13.43 -4.99 -10.05
N GLN A 61 -14.25 -5.22 -9.02
CA GLN A 61 -13.78 -5.74 -7.74
C GLN A 61 -13.22 -7.16 -7.89
N PHE A 62 -13.95 -8.04 -8.59
CA PHE A 62 -13.48 -9.41 -8.83
C PHE A 62 -12.19 -9.44 -9.64
N LEU A 63 -12.10 -8.65 -10.71
CA LEU A 63 -10.89 -8.57 -11.52
C LEU A 63 -9.71 -8.01 -10.73
N GLY A 64 -9.96 -7.03 -9.85
CA GLY A 64 -8.98 -6.49 -8.93
C GLY A 64 -8.45 -7.55 -7.96
N ILE A 65 -9.33 -8.27 -7.28
CA ILE A 65 -8.94 -9.34 -6.34
C ILE A 65 -8.15 -10.43 -7.07
N ALA A 66 -8.63 -10.86 -8.25
CA ALA A 66 -7.94 -11.85 -9.07
C ALA A 66 -6.53 -11.38 -9.45
N GLY A 67 -6.37 -10.11 -9.83
CA GLY A 67 -5.07 -9.52 -10.14
C GLY A 67 -4.11 -9.51 -8.95
N VAL A 68 -4.58 -9.17 -7.74
CA VAL A 68 -3.77 -9.20 -6.52
C VAL A 68 -3.33 -10.62 -6.18
N VAL A 69 -4.27 -11.59 -6.21
CA VAL A 69 -3.97 -12.99 -5.94
C VAL A 69 -2.96 -13.53 -6.95
N ALA A 70 -3.16 -13.26 -8.25
CA ALA A 70 -2.22 -13.65 -9.29
C ALA A 70 -0.83 -13.04 -9.07
N GLY A 71 -0.75 -11.75 -8.75
CA GLY A 71 0.51 -11.08 -8.43
C GLY A 71 1.25 -11.72 -7.24
N CYS A 72 0.53 -12.02 -6.15
CA CYS A 72 1.09 -12.73 -5.00
C CYS A 72 1.56 -14.13 -5.38
N LEU A 73 0.76 -14.91 -6.12
CA LEU A 73 1.12 -16.25 -6.56
C LEU A 73 2.38 -16.24 -7.42
N ILE A 74 2.49 -15.30 -8.36
CA ILE A 74 3.68 -15.15 -9.22
C ILE A 74 4.90 -14.78 -8.36
N TYR A 75 4.77 -13.85 -7.41
CA TYR A 75 5.86 -13.46 -6.52
C TYR A 75 6.37 -14.66 -5.70
N TYR A 76 5.48 -15.45 -5.10
CA TYR A 76 5.88 -16.63 -4.32
C TYR A 76 6.42 -17.77 -5.19
N ALA A 77 5.83 -18.03 -6.36
CA ALA A 77 6.29 -19.07 -7.28
C ALA A 77 7.62 -18.71 -7.98
N GLY A 78 7.82 -17.43 -8.29
CA GLY A 78 9.07 -16.90 -8.86
C GLY A 78 10.17 -16.74 -7.83
N GLY A 79 9.83 -16.38 -6.59
CA GLY A 79 10.76 -16.27 -5.46
C GLY A 79 11.44 -17.60 -5.11
N ALA A 80 10.80 -18.74 -5.39
CA ALA A 80 11.40 -20.07 -5.27
C ALA A 80 12.57 -20.31 -6.26
N ARG A 81 12.75 -19.46 -7.27
CA ARG A 81 13.85 -19.55 -8.26
C ARG A 81 14.98 -18.55 -8.03
N ALA A 82 14.84 -17.64 -7.06
CA ALA A 82 15.72 -16.48 -6.89
C ALA A 82 16.55 -16.50 -5.59
N GLN A 83 16.67 -17.65 -4.91
CA GLN A 83 17.66 -17.84 -3.83
C GLN A 83 18.94 -18.43 -4.44
N PRO A 84 20.02 -17.63 -4.63
CA PRO A 84 21.37 -18.17 -4.81
C PRO A 84 21.92 -18.77 -3.51
#